data_AF-A0AAD0NFR4-F1
#
_entry.id   AF-A0AAD0NFR4-F1
#
_cell.length_a   1.000
_cell.length_b   1.000
_cell.length_c   1.000
_cell.angle_alpha   90.00
_cell.angle_beta   90.00
_cell.angle_gamma   90.00
#
_symmetry.space_group_name_H-M   'P 1'
#
loop_
_entity.id
_entity.type
_entity.pdbx_description
1 polymer ?
#
loop_
_entity_poly.entity_id
_entity_poly.type
_entity_poly.pdbx_seq_one_letter_code
_entity_poly.pdbx_strand_id
1 'polypeptide(L)'
;MPSRWSEKRESLDQGCGRPVGLQQLDSTAGSIVEFGNTEALKQAAIHGGGIAWLPGISLTRDLQDGSLVRLPIDSLAIERSFSIIRREGAYEVPAVDAFVGVIQKNSHCSTI
;
A
#
# COMPACT_ATOMS: atom_id res chain seq x y z
N MET A 1 -7.59 -19.13 -37.60
CA MET A 1 -7.40 -17.71 -37.22
C MET A 1 -7.16 -17.64 -35.72
N PRO A 2 -5.91 -17.52 -35.25
CA PRO A 2 -5.61 -17.36 -33.83
C PRO A 2 -5.70 -15.88 -33.43
N SER A 3 -6.24 -15.67 -32.23
CA SER A 3 -6.54 -14.40 -31.58
C SER A 3 -5.32 -13.52 -31.35
N ARG A 4 -5.43 -12.26 -31.79
CA ARG A 4 -4.54 -11.09 -31.66
C ARG A 4 -4.32 -10.60 -30.21
N TRP A 5 -4.32 -11.51 -29.23
CA TRP A 5 -4.34 -11.19 -27.79
C TRP A 5 -3.07 -11.62 -27.03
N SER A 6 -2.11 -12.29 -27.67
CA SER A 6 -0.88 -12.75 -26.98
C SER A 6 0.32 -11.80 -27.08
N GLU A 7 0.26 -10.75 -27.90
CA GLU A 7 1.48 -10.02 -28.31
C GLU A 7 1.61 -8.60 -27.73
N LYS A 8 0.72 -8.19 -26.83
CA LYS A 8 0.71 -6.84 -26.23
C LYS A 8 0.67 -6.84 -24.69
N ARG A 9 1.40 -7.76 -24.06
CA ARG A 9 1.59 -7.77 -22.58
C ARG A 9 3.00 -7.37 -22.14
N GLU A 10 3.83 -6.82 -23.01
CA GLU A 10 5.25 -6.59 -22.70
C GLU A 10 5.63 -5.12 -22.41
N SER A 11 4.70 -4.15 -22.49
CA SER A 11 5.07 -2.72 -22.37
C SER A 11 4.45 -1.93 -21.22
N LEU A 12 3.80 -2.58 -20.24
CA LEU A 12 3.10 -1.87 -19.15
C LEU A 12 3.64 -2.15 -17.74
N ASP A 13 4.79 -2.82 -17.62
CA ASP A 13 5.40 -3.14 -16.32
C ASP A 13 6.51 -2.16 -15.87
N GLN A 14 6.51 -0.93 -16.40
CA GLN A 14 7.42 0.12 -15.95
C GLN A 14 6.70 1.06 -14.99
N GLY A 15 6.55 0.62 -13.74
CA GLY A 15 6.03 1.48 -12.67
C GLY A 15 5.54 0.78 -11.40
N CYS A 16 5.51 -0.55 -11.36
CA CYS A 16 5.19 -1.26 -10.12
C CYS A 16 6.46 -1.36 -9.26
N GLY A 17 6.57 -0.51 -8.23
CA GLY A 17 7.61 -0.64 -7.22
C GLY A 17 7.66 -2.09 -6.75
N ARG A 18 8.82 -2.73 -6.92
CA ARG A 18 9.01 -4.13 -6.52
C ARG A 18 8.70 -4.21 -5.02
N PRO A 19 7.84 -5.14 -4.55
CA PRO A 19 7.67 -5.33 -3.12
C PRO A 19 9.02 -5.74 -2.54
N VAL A 20 9.61 -4.87 -1.72
CA VAL A 20 10.81 -5.21 -0.93
C VAL A 20 10.36 -6.22 0.11
N GLY A 21 10.70 -7.48 -0.11
CA GLY A 21 10.55 -8.52 0.91
C GLY A 21 11.51 -8.25 2.06
N LEU A 22 11.02 -8.42 3.30
CA LEU A 22 11.82 -8.39 4.54
C LEU A 22 12.98 -9.41 4.57
N GLN A 23 13.05 -10.32 3.58
CA GLN A 23 14.07 -11.36 3.43
C GLN A 23 15.47 -10.81 3.09
N GLN A 24 15.60 -9.51 2.84
CA GLN A 24 16.86 -8.88 2.44
C GLN A 24 17.62 -8.21 3.60
N LEU A 25 17.08 -8.26 4.82
CA LEU A 25 17.73 -7.74 6.02
C LEU A 25 18.31 -8.93 6.80
N ASP A 26 19.61 -8.88 7.12
CA ASP A 26 20.37 -9.89 7.89
C ASP A 26 19.94 -9.96 9.38
N SER A 27 18.64 -9.92 9.63
CA SER A 27 18.04 -10.02 10.95
C SER A 27 17.43 -11.40 11.09
N THR A 28 17.82 -12.15 12.13
CA THR A 28 17.08 -13.34 12.57
C THR A 28 15.72 -12.89 13.10
N ALA A 29 14.78 -12.62 12.20
CA ALA A 29 13.41 -12.36 12.58
C ALA A 29 12.90 -13.58 13.36
N GLY A 30 12.17 -13.34 14.46
CA GLY A 30 11.43 -14.41 15.14
C GLY A 30 10.38 -15.04 14.21
N SER A 31 9.43 -15.79 14.77
CA SER A 31 8.31 -16.32 13.98
C SER A 31 7.60 -15.19 13.24
N ILE A 32 7.64 -15.23 11.91
CA ILE A 32 6.90 -14.29 11.05
C ILE A 32 5.44 -14.75 11.04
N VAL A 33 4.55 -13.86 11.44
CA VAL A 33 3.09 -14.08 11.39
C VAL A 33 2.51 -13.25 10.26
N GLU A 34 1.72 -13.88 9.41
CA GLU A 34 1.02 -13.22 8.31
C GLU A 34 -0.46 -13.07 8.64
N PHE A 35 -1.00 -11.87 8.43
CA PHE A 35 -2.42 -11.59 8.55
C PHE A 35 -2.96 -11.15 7.19
N GLY A 36 -4.13 -11.67 6.82
CA GLY A 36 -4.77 -11.36 5.53
C GLY A 36 -5.38 -9.95 5.43
N ASN A 37 -5.32 -9.14 6.49
CA ASN A 37 -5.80 -7.76 6.46
C ASN A 37 -5.02 -6.85 7.42
N THR A 38 -5.07 -5.54 7.14
CA THR A 38 -4.36 -4.51 7.91
C THR A 38 -4.88 -4.37 9.34
N GLU A 39 -6.18 -4.57 9.58
CA GLU A 39 -6.76 -4.35 10.91
C GLU A 39 -6.34 -5.43 11.91
N ALA A 40 -6.32 -6.70 11.50
CA ALA A 40 -5.85 -7.79 12.33
C ALA A 40 -4.36 -7.63 12.69
N LEU A 41 -3.54 -7.20 11.73
CA LEU A 41 -2.13 -6.90 11.98
C LEU A 41 -1.96 -5.72 12.95
N LYS A 42 -2.78 -4.66 12.80
CA LYS A 42 -2.79 -3.50 13.70
C LYS A 42 -3.19 -3.89 15.13
N GLN A 43 -4.28 -4.65 15.28
CA GLN A 43 -4.75 -5.12 16.58
C GLN A 43 -3.72 -6.05 17.23
N ALA A 44 -3.07 -6.94 16.48
CA ALA A 44 -1.99 -7.78 17.01
C ALA A 44 -0.83 -6.94 17.57
N ALA A 45 -0.40 -5.89 16.86
CA ALA A 45 0.64 -4.98 17.33
C ALA A 45 0.24 -4.23 18.61
N ILE A 46 -0.98 -3.66 18.65
CA ILE A 46 -1.51 -2.95 19.84
C ILE A 46 -1.53 -3.85 21.08
N HIS A 47 -1.86 -5.13 20.92
CA HIS A 47 -1.97 -6.07 22.04
C HIS A 47 -0.64 -6.80 22.37
N GLY A 48 0.50 -6.31 21.87
CA GLY A 48 1.82 -6.84 22.22
C GLY A 48 2.24 -8.09 21.43
N GLY A 49 1.61 -8.36 20.29
CA GLY A 49 1.97 -9.44 19.38
C GLY A 49 3.28 -9.22 18.61
N GLY A 50 3.93 -8.07 18.78
CA GLY A 50 5.23 -7.74 18.20
C GLY A 50 5.25 -6.40 17.46
N ILE A 51 6.09 -6.31 16.43
CA ILE A 51 6.22 -5.13 15.56
C ILE A 51 5.57 -5.42 14.20
N ALA A 52 5.01 -4.40 13.57
CA ALA A 52 4.33 -4.55 12.28
C ALA A 52 4.62 -3.38 11.34
N TRP A 53 4.76 -3.67 10.05
CA TRP A 53 4.68 -2.67 9.00
C TRP A 53 3.22 -2.44 8.63
N LEU A 54 2.76 -1.20 8.80
CA LEU A 54 1.36 -0.82 8.61
C LEU A 54 1.27 0.45 7.76
N PRO A 55 0.24 0.60 6.89
CA PRO A 55 0.04 1.82 6.13
C PRO A 55 -0.22 2.99 7.08
N GLY A 56 0.60 4.04 7.01
CA GLY A 56 0.50 5.15 7.97
C GLY A 56 -0.83 5.91 7.94
N ILE A 57 -1.53 5.93 6.79
CA ILE A 57 -2.89 6.49 6.68
C ILE A 57 -3.90 5.82 7.62
N SER A 58 -3.69 4.56 7.99
CA SER A 58 -4.58 3.80 8.87
C SER A 58 -4.22 3.93 10.35
N LEU A 59 -3.18 4.69 10.70
CA LEU A 59 -2.60 4.74 12.05
C LEU A 59 -2.72 6.11 12.72
N THR A 60 -3.29 7.12 12.05
CA THR A 60 -3.31 8.50 12.56
C THR A 60 -3.83 8.59 13.99
N ARG A 61 -4.92 7.87 14.29
CA ARG A 61 -5.49 7.87 15.63
C ARG A 61 -4.62 7.11 16.63
N ASP A 62 -4.16 5.92 16.25
CA ASP A 62 -3.38 5.04 17.10
C ASP A 62 -2.02 5.65 17.50
N LEU A 63 -1.45 6.48 16.60
CA LEU A 63 -0.24 7.26 16.89
C LEU A 63 -0.53 8.49 17.76
N GLN A 64 -1.70 9.11 17.61
CA GLN A 64 -2.08 10.29 18.41
C GLN A 64 -2.41 9.93 19.86
N ASP A 65 -3.10 8.81 20.07
CA ASP A 65 -3.46 8.34 21.41
C ASP A 65 -2.37 7.50 22.09
N GLY A 66 -1.30 7.15 21.36
CA GLY A 66 -0.15 6.41 21.86
C GLY A 66 -0.38 4.91 22.02
N SER A 67 -1.48 4.37 21.49
CA SER A 67 -1.69 2.91 21.39
C SER A 67 -0.69 2.24 20.44
N LEU A 68 -0.15 2.99 19.48
CA LEU A 68 1.01 2.62 18.68
C LEU A 68 2.07 3.71 18.70
N VAL A 69 3.32 3.30 18.53
CA VAL A 69 4.46 4.20 18.37
C VAL A 69 5.24 3.81 17.11
N ARG A 70 5.77 4.82 16.41
CA ARG A 70 6.65 4.58 15.27
C ARG A 70 8.04 4.20 15.75
N LEU A 71 8.60 3.14 15.16
CA LEU A 71 10.00 2.79 15.36
C LEU A 71 10.88 3.62 14.42
N PRO A 72 11.91 4.33 14.92
CA PRO A 72 12.82 5.10 14.08
C PRO A 72 13.77 4.15 13.35
N ILE A 73 13.44 3.81 12.11
CA ILE A 73 14.24 2.94 11.24
C ILE A 73 14.60 3.73 9.99
N ASP A 74 15.87 4.15 9.89
CA ASP A 74 16.35 4.97 8.76
C ASP A 74 16.76 4.13 7.55
N SER A 75 16.97 2.81 7.75
CA SER A 75 17.48 1.90 6.72
C SER A 75 16.41 1.30 5.83
N LEU A 76 15.12 1.58 6.07
CA LEU A 76 14.02 0.97 5.32
C LEU A 76 12.85 1.95 5.08
N ALA A 77 12.69 2.36 3.82
CA ALA A 77 11.52 3.10 3.35
C ALA A 77 10.62 2.19 2.52
N ILE A 78 9.38 1.95 3.00
CA ILE A 78 8.35 1.21 2.26
C ILE A 78 7.29 2.20 1.80
N GLU A 79 7.36 2.58 0.53
CA GLU A 79 6.40 3.50 -0.09
C GLU A 79 5.28 2.73 -0.80
N ARG A 80 4.05 3.22 -0.64
CA ARG A 80 2.87 2.65 -1.31
C ARG A 80 2.12 3.72 -2.09
N SER A 81 2.23 3.65 -3.42
CA SER A 81 1.46 4.51 -4.32
C SER A 81 0.02 4.02 -4.47
N PHE A 82 -0.94 4.94 -4.44
CA PHE A 82 -2.34 4.66 -4.79
C PHE A 82 -2.62 5.09 -6.22
N SER A 83 -3.33 4.23 -6.97
CA SER A 83 -3.68 4.45 -8.37
C SER A 83 -5.17 4.29 -8.60
N ILE A 84 -5.73 5.11 -9.49
CA ILE A 84 -7.11 4.97 -9.96
C ILE A 84 -7.08 4.07 -11.20
N ILE A 85 -7.77 2.93 -11.15
CA ILE A 85 -7.84 1.97 -12.25
C ILE A 85 -9.18 2.14 -12.98
N ARG A 86 -9.13 2.37 -14.30
CA ARG A 86 -10.31 2.43 -15.17
C ARG A 86 -10.13 1.46 -16.33
N ARG A 87 -11.20 0.78 -16.76
CA ARG A 87 -11.19 -0.03 -17.98
C ARG A 87 -11.00 0.88 -19.18
N GLU A 88 -10.11 0.51 -20.10
CA GLU A 88 -9.96 1.20 -21.38
C GLU A 88 -11.29 1.22 -22.15
N GLY A 89 -11.71 2.39 -22.62
CA GLY A 89 -13.01 2.59 -23.26
C GLY A 89 -14.21 2.47 -22.32
N ALA A 90 -14.03 2.68 -21.01
CA ALA A 90 -15.15 2.95 -20.10
C ALA A 90 -15.81 4.29 -20.44
N TYR A 91 -17.12 4.36 -20.32
CA TYR A 91 -17.87 5.59 -20.58
C TYR A 91 -17.49 6.69 -19.58
N GLU A 92 -17.34 7.91 -20.08
CA GLU A 92 -17.07 9.09 -19.26
C GLU A 92 -18.38 9.55 -18.61
N VAL A 93 -18.48 9.32 -17.30
CA VAL A 93 -19.63 9.73 -16.51
C VAL A 93 -19.24 11.00 -15.76
N PRO A 94 -19.93 12.14 -15.95
CA PRO A 94 -19.57 13.41 -15.32
C PRO A 94 -19.41 13.33 -13.79
N ALA A 95 -20.23 12.49 -13.13
CA ALA A 95 -20.12 12.26 -11.70
C ALA A 95 -18.81 11.55 -11.31
N VAL A 96 -18.33 10.61 -12.14
CA VAL A 96 -17.07 9.90 -11.90
C VAL A 96 -15.89 10.86 -12.06
N ASP A 97 -15.89 11.70 -13.09
CA ASP A 97 -14.79 12.64 -13.31
C ASP A 97 -14.78 13.75 -12.24
N ALA A 98 -15.96 14.22 -11.81
CA ALA A 98 -16.06 15.12 -10.67
C ALA A 98 -15.50 14.48 -9.38
N PHE A 99 -15.85 13.22 -9.12
CA PHE A 99 -15.35 12.48 -7.95
C PHE A 99 -13.84 12.25 -8.01
N VAL A 100 -13.30 11.83 -9.16
CA VAL A 100 -11.86 11.68 -9.39
C VAL A 100 -11.16 13.02 -9.17
N GLY A 101 -11.73 14.12 -9.65
CA GLY A 101 -11.21 15.47 -9.40
C GLY A 101 -11.17 15.85 -7.93
N VAL A 102 -12.15 15.42 -7.13
CA VAL A 102 -12.12 15.61 -5.66
C VAL A 102 -11.03 14.75 -5.02
N ILE A 103 -10.91 13.48 -5.40
CA ILE A 103 -9.86 12.60 -4.89
C ILE A 103 -8.49 13.20 -5.19
N GLN A 104 -8.21 13.56 -6.44
CA GLN A 104 -6.91 14.08 -6.84
C GLN A 104 -6.52 15.38 -6.10
N LYS A 105 -7.48 16.24 -5.76
CA LYS A 105 -7.24 17.44 -4.94
C LYS A 105 -6.87 17.11 -3.50
N ASN A 106 -7.41 16.00 -2.97
CA ASN A 106 -7.24 15.60 -1.57
C ASN A 106 -6.22 14.46 -1.39
N SER A 107 -5.68 13.92 -2.48
CA SER A 107 -4.61 12.94 -2.49
C SER A 107 -3.31 13.63 -2.11
N HIS A 108 -3.09 13.84 -0.82
CA HIS A 108 -1.77 14.19 -0.34
C HIS A 108 -0.91 12.93 -0.35
N CYS A 109 0.24 12.99 -1.02
CA CYS A 109 1.33 12.08 -0.74
C CYS A 109 1.81 12.43 0.67
N SER A 110 1.23 11.80 1.69
CA SER A 110 1.80 11.88 3.02
C SER A 110 3.11 11.11 2.96
N THR A 111 4.22 11.84 2.86
CA THR A 111 5.52 11.33 3.29
C THR A 111 5.35 10.97 4.77
N ILE A 112 5.17 9.68 5.05
CA ILE A 112 5.12 9.14 6.41
C ILE A 112 6.48 8.54 6.67
#